data_AF-A0A3S3BGI0-F1
#
_entry.id   AF-A0A3S3BGI0-F1
#
_cell.length_a   1.000
_cell.length_b   1.000
_cell.length_c   1.000
_cell.angle_alpha   90.00
_cell.angle_beta   90.00
_cell.angle_gamma   90.00
#
_symmetry.space_group_name_H-M   'P 1'
#
loop_
_entity.id
_entity.type
_entity.pdbx_description
1 polymer ?
#
loop_
_entity_poly.entity_id
_entity_poly.type
_entity_poly.pdbx_seq_one_letter_code
_entity_poly.pdbx_strand_id
1 'polypeptide(L)' 'MMRRGRKTLVSLDNGDWCFGRVVGPRRGASGFRVQLKKHGAGQKHPTFTIAAPNAGDGFAL' A
#
# COMPACT_ATOMS: atom_id res chain seq x y z
N MET A 1 14.08 -12.77 5.37
CA MET A 1 14.00 -12.18 4.01
C MET A 1 12.73 -11.37 3.87
N MET A 2 12.81 -10.03 3.76
CA MET A 2 11.64 -9.21 3.43
C MET A 2 11.18 -9.56 2.01
N ARG A 3 9.98 -10.11 1.86
CA ARG A 3 9.37 -10.37 0.56
C ARG A 3 9.28 -9.06 -0.24
N ARG A 4 9.79 -9.06 -1.47
CA ARG A 4 9.77 -7.92 -2.40
C ARG A 4 8.30 -7.53 -2.64
N GLY A 5 7.85 -6.42 -2.09
CA GLY A 5 6.46 -5.95 -2.21
C GLY A 5 6.03 -5.77 -3.67
N ARG A 6 4.73 -5.90 -3.94
CA ARG A 6 4.15 -5.74 -5.28
C ARG A 6 3.95 -4.24 -5.57
N LYS A 7 4.27 -3.81 -6.80
CA LYS A 7 3.83 -2.50 -7.27
C LYS A 7 2.34 -2.56 -7.59
N THR A 8 1.58 -1.66 -6.99
CA THR A 8 0.12 -1.65 -7.01
C THR A 8 -0.38 -0.21 -7.10
N LEU A 9 -1.50 -0.01 -7.80
CA LEU A 9 -2.23 1.25 -7.78
C LEU A 9 -2.98 1.36 -6.44
N VAL A 10 -2.83 2.49 -5.77
CA VAL A 10 -3.47 2.77 -4.49
C VAL A 10 -4.38 3.97 -4.64
N SER A 11 -5.66 3.80 -4.30
CA SER A 11 -6.60 4.89 -4.09
C SER A 11 -6.51 5.34 -2.64
N LEU A 12 -6.22 6.62 -2.41
CA LEU A 12 -6.09 7.22 -1.09
C LEU A 12 -7.43 7.78 -0.62
N ASP A 13 -7.64 7.84 0.69
CA ASP A 13 -8.90 8.29 1.28
C ASP A 13 -9.21 9.77 1.03
N ASN A 14 -8.19 10.57 0.69
CA ASN A 14 -8.37 11.96 0.27
C ASN A 14 -8.85 12.10 -1.18
N GLY A 15 -9.05 10.98 -1.90
CA GLY A 15 -9.47 10.96 -3.30
C GLY A 15 -8.32 10.88 -4.30
N ASP A 16 -7.07 11.03 -3.86
CA ASP A 16 -5.90 10.94 -4.73
C ASP A 16 -5.56 9.49 -5.09
N TRP A 17 -4.74 9.34 -6.12
CA TRP A 17 -4.27 8.05 -6.60
C TRP A 17 -2.76 8.05 -6.73
N CYS A 18 -2.11 6.96 -6.36
CA CYS A 18 -0.66 6.83 -6.52
C CYS A 18 -0.22 5.40 -6.80
N PHE A 19 0.96 5.26 -7.42
CA PHE A 19 1.66 3.99 -7.48
C PHE A 19 2.46 3.76 -6.20
N GLY A 20 2.10 2.71 -5.47
CA GLY A 20 2.75 2.30 -4.24
C GLY A 20 3.36 0.91 -4.33
N ARG A 21 4.24 0.60 -3.37
CA ARG A 21 4.70 -0.76 -3.11
C ARG A 21 3.97 -1.32 -1.90
N VAL A 22 3.16 -2.36 -2.07
CA VAL A 22 2.48 -3.03 -0.96
C VAL A 22 3.32 -4.20 -0.46
N VAL A 23 3.62 -4.21 0.84
CA VAL A 23 4.34 -5.28 1.54
C VAL A 23 3.42 -5.93 2.59
N GLY A 24 3.53 -7.24 2.77
CA GLY A 24 2.71 -7.97 3.75
C GLY A 24 2.40 -9.40 3.31
N PRO A 25 1.63 -10.14 4.13
CA PRO A 25 1.11 -11.45 3.74
C PRO A 25 0.28 -11.30 2.46
N ARG A 26 0.57 -12.13 1.46
CA ARG A 26 0.01 -11.98 0.11
C ARG A 26 -1.51 -12.09 0.17
N ARG A 27 -2.25 -11.00 -0.04
CA ARG A 27 -3.66 -11.06 -0.40
C ARG A 27 -3.72 -11.12 -1.93
N GLY A 28 -4.30 -12.20 -2.45
CA GLY A 28 -4.45 -12.42 -3.90
C GLY A 28 -5.59 -11.62 -4.53
N ALA A 29 -6.29 -10.81 -3.75
CA ALA A 29 -7.45 -10.02 -4.18
C ALA A 29 -7.14 -8.52 -4.14
N SER A 30 -7.79 -7.75 -5.01
CA SER A 30 -7.85 -6.29 -4.98
C SER A 30 -8.78 -5.80 -3.86
N GLY A 31 -8.76 -4.51 -3.55
CA GLY A 31 -9.74 -3.86 -2.67
C GLY A 31 -9.47 -4.02 -1.17
N PHE A 32 -8.24 -4.32 -0.75
CA PHE A 32 -7.88 -4.35 0.67
C PHE A 32 -7.28 -3.03 1.14
N ARG A 33 -7.54 -2.70 2.42
CA ARG A 33 -6.99 -1.51 3.07
C ARG A 33 -5.48 -1.56 3.20
N VAL A 34 -4.85 -0.41 3.04
CA VAL A 34 -3.42 -0.24 3.19
C VAL A 34 -3.07 0.96 4.05
N GLN A 35 -1.96 0.86 4.78
CA GLN A 35 -1.38 1.94 5.60
C GLN A 35 0.00 2.30 5.05
N LEU A 36 0.28 3.58 4.88
CA LEU A 36 1.56 4.11 4.49
C LEU A 36 2.62 3.77 5.54
N LYS A 37 3.60 2.98 5.13
CA LYS A 37 4.79 2.67 5.91
C LYS A 37 5.88 3.66 5.50
N LYS A 38 5.99 4.75 6.27
CA LYS A 38 7.03 5.79 6.26
C LYS A 38 7.82 5.91 4.94
N HIS A 39 7.51 6.95 4.16
CA HIS A 39 8.24 7.28 2.94
C HIS A 39 9.65 7.81 3.30
N GLY A 40 10.68 6.98 3.14
CA GLY A 40 12.07 7.42 3.31
C GLY A 40 12.53 8.28 2.15
N ALA A 41 13.30 9.34 2.42
CA ALA A 41 13.93 10.15 1.39
C ALA A 41 14.74 9.26 0.42
N GLY A 42 14.47 9.37 -0.88
CA GLY A 42 15.08 8.54 -1.93
C GLY A 42 14.26 7.34 -2.40
N GLN A 43 13.10 7.04 -1.80
CA GLN A 43 12.16 6.08 -2.38
C GLN A 43 11.35 6.71 -3.52
N LYS A 44 11.35 6.07 -4.70
CA LYS A 44 10.58 6.53 -5.87
C LYS A 44 9.07 6.35 -5.70
N HIS A 45 8.65 5.45 -4.80
CA HIS A 45 7.25 5.13 -4.55
C HIS A 45 7.02 4.96 -3.05
N PRO A 46 5.87 5.41 -2.52
CA PRO A 46 5.43 5.10 -1.17
C PRO A 46 5.35 3.59 -0.94
N THR A 47 5.80 3.15 0.22
CA THR A 47 5.63 1.76 0.66
C THR A 47 4.42 1.70 1.58
N PHE A 48 3.56 0.72 1.37
CA PHE A 48 2.37 0.48 2.16
C PHE A 48 2.38 -0.92 2.76
N THR A 49 1.78 -1.08 3.94
CA THR A 49 1.46 -2.36 4.55
C THR A 49 -0.03 -2.64 4.46
N ILE A 50 -0.42 -3.91 4.46
CA ILE A 50 -1.84 -4.29 4.59
C ILE A 50 -2.35 -3.84 5.96
N ALA A 51 -3.49 -3.15 5.97
CA ALA A 51 -4.17 -2.68 7.17
C ALA A 51 -5.41 -3.54 7.48
N ALA A 52 -5.98 -3.33 8.66
CA ALA A 52 -7.29 -3.87 9.01
C ALA A 52 -8.39 -3.26 8.11
N PRO A 53 -9.54 -3.94 7.90
CA PRO A 53 -10.59 -3.49 6.98
C PRO A 53 -11.15 -2.08 7.22
N ASN A 54 -11.03 -1.55 8.45
CA ASN A 54 -11.55 -0.23 8.84
C ASN A 54 -10.44 0.75 9.27
N ALA A 55 -9.20 0.52 8.82
CA ALA A 55 -8.04 1.34 9.15
C ALA A 55 -7.16 1.55 7.91
N GLY A 56 -6.14 2.41 8.00
CA GLY A 56 -5.24 2.70 6.87
C GLY A 56 -5.52 4.05 6.21
N ASP A 57 -4.88 4.27 5.08
CA ASP A 57 -4.88 5.53 4.31
C ASP A 57 -5.48 5.36 2.90
N GLY A 58 -5.89 4.14 2.53
CA GLY A 58 -6.41 3.87 1.20
C GLY A 58 -6.63 2.38 0.87
N PHE A 59 -6.87 2.09 -0.40
CA PHE A 59 -7.12 0.76 -0.95
C PHE A 59 -6.12 0.39 -2.04
N ALA A 60 -5.61 -0.84 -1.98
CA ALA A 60 -4.76 -1.42 -3.01
C ALA A 60 -5.59 -2.18 -4.04
N LEU A 61 -5.34 -1.90 -5.33
CA LEU A 61 -6.03 -2.53 -6.47
C LEU A 61 -5.20 -3.61 -7.17
#